data_AF-A4ACQ1-F1
#
_entry.id   AF-A4ACQ1-F1
#
_cell.length_a   1.000
_cell.length_b   1.000
_cell.length_c   1.000
_cell.angle_alpha   90.00
_cell.angle_beta   90.00
_cell.angle_gamma   90.00
#
_symmetry.space_group_name_H-M   'P 1'
#
loop_
_entity.id
_entity.type
_entity.pdbx_description
1 polymer ?
#
loop_
_entity_poly.entity_id
_entity_poly.type
_entity_poly.pdbx_seq_one_letter_code
_entity_poly.pdbx_strand_id
1 'polypeptide(L)'
;MIDYLLALGTVTLAWWISTGLVLLLNRLGPQWQRSSLLLVTGLVVLSLVYLPGRSEDRTAAGALLGFGQGLVIWAWLEMTYLMGVITGPRKTACPEGAGTARRFWLGLQTSLYHEVSVIAMVGLVVLLAGDGPNQVAAATCISLWLMRWSAKLNLFLGVRNYNSDWFPAHLQYLDSYTRRASMNLLFPLSVTIGTATAVVLLAQAMATVDPFLRSANLLVSALLSLAVLEHWFLMYPFGESVLWRWALSPASETDQHKPSTAVNDVSGMPLTKHS
;
A
#
# COMPACT_ATOMS: atom_id res chain seq x y z
N MET A 1 -24.60 -5.39 -17.08
CA MET A 1 -24.11 -4.04 -16.72
C MET A 1 -23.96 -3.86 -15.21
N ILE A 2 -24.94 -4.25 -14.40
CA ILE A 2 -24.87 -4.12 -12.93
C ILE A 2 -23.65 -4.84 -12.34
N ASP A 3 -23.35 -6.08 -12.76
CA ASP A 3 -22.19 -6.83 -12.26
C ASP A 3 -20.84 -6.13 -12.47
N TYR A 4 -20.70 -5.40 -13.59
CA TYR A 4 -19.50 -4.64 -13.93
C TYR A 4 -19.32 -3.43 -13.02
N LEU A 5 -20.42 -2.70 -12.79
CA LEU A 5 -20.43 -1.54 -11.88
C LEU A 5 -20.20 -1.98 -10.43
N LEU A 6 -20.78 -3.12 -10.02
CA LEU A 6 -20.57 -3.68 -8.69
C LEU A 6 -19.10 -4.08 -8.48
N ALA A 7 -18.50 -4.81 -9.43
CA ALA A 7 -17.09 -5.19 -9.32
C ALA A 7 -16.18 -3.95 -9.29
N LEU A 8 -16.30 -3.06 -10.27
CA LEU A 8 -15.46 -1.87 -10.35
C LEU A 8 -15.65 -0.94 -9.15
N GLY A 9 -16.90 -0.72 -8.73
CA GLY A 9 -17.23 0.06 -7.54
C GLY A 9 -16.65 -0.56 -6.27
N THR A 10 -16.80 -1.87 -6.09
CA THR A 10 -16.27 -2.60 -4.91
C THR A 10 -14.76 -2.47 -4.82
N VAL A 11 -14.04 -2.72 -5.93
CA VAL A 11 -12.58 -2.67 -5.95
C VAL A 11 -12.09 -1.22 -5.76
N THR A 12 -12.71 -0.25 -6.43
CA THR A 12 -12.33 1.16 -6.29
C THR A 12 -12.57 1.69 -4.87
N LEU A 13 -13.72 1.36 -4.27
CA LEU A 13 -14.01 1.72 -2.89
C LEU A 13 -13.08 1.02 -1.91
N ALA A 14 -12.80 -0.27 -2.11
CA ALA A 14 -11.87 -1.02 -1.27
C ALA A 14 -10.46 -0.40 -1.32
N TRP A 15 -9.99 -0.05 -2.52
CA TRP A 15 -8.72 0.64 -2.71
C TRP A 15 -8.71 2.01 -2.02
N TRP A 16 -9.76 2.81 -2.22
CA TRP A 16 -9.88 4.14 -1.59
C TRP A 16 -9.90 4.07 -0.06
N ILE A 17 -10.70 3.15 0.49
CA ILE A 17 -10.82 2.94 1.94
C ILE A 17 -9.50 2.40 2.50
N SER A 18 -8.86 1.43 1.84
CA SER A 18 -7.59 0.86 2.29
C SER A 18 -6.51 1.94 2.39
N THR A 19 -6.34 2.74 1.33
CA THR A 19 -5.34 3.82 1.30
C THR A 19 -5.65 4.91 2.32
N GLY A 20 -6.91 5.35 2.42
CA GLY A 20 -7.33 6.35 3.41
C GLY A 20 -7.21 5.88 4.85
N LEU A 21 -7.57 4.62 5.14
CA LEU A 21 -7.51 4.04 6.48
C LEU A 21 -6.07 3.90 6.95
N VAL A 22 -5.16 3.47 6.08
CA VAL A 22 -3.72 3.41 6.34
C VAL A 22 -3.17 4.78 6.75
N LEU A 23 -3.47 5.84 5.98
CA LEU A 23 -3.01 7.20 6.28
C LEU A 23 -3.59 7.73 7.59
N LEU A 24 -4.88 7.46 7.86
CA LEU A 24 -5.53 7.85 9.09
C LEU A 24 -4.94 7.12 10.31
N LEU A 25 -4.73 5.81 10.22
CA LEU A 25 -4.13 5.00 11.29
C LEU A 25 -2.71 5.44 11.64
N ASN A 26 -1.95 5.90 10.66
CA ASN A 26 -0.63 6.45 10.89
C ASN A 26 -0.65 7.75 11.72
N ARG A 27 -1.75 8.50 11.66
CA ARG A 27 -1.96 9.73 12.45
C ARG A 27 -2.51 9.47 13.83
N LEU A 28 -3.27 8.40 14.00
CA LEU A 28 -3.91 8.07 15.26
C LEU A 28 -2.87 7.58 16.28
N GLY A 29 -3.06 7.94 17.54
CA GLY A 29 -2.13 7.59 18.61
C GLY A 29 -1.98 6.06 18.83
N PRO A 30 -0.94 5.63 19.58
CA PRO A 30 -0.56 4.22 19.71
C PRO A 30 -1.69 3.28 20.21
N GLN A 31 -2.60 3.80 21.02
CA GLN A 31 -3.75 3.05 21.54
C GLN A 31 -4.75 2.65 20.43
N TRP A 32 -5.04 3.57 19.50
CA TRP A 32 -5.97 3.31 18.39
C TRP A 32 -5.35 2.36 17.38
N GLN A 33 -4.05 2.49 17.14
CA GLN A 33 -3.30 1.55 16.30
C GLN A 33 -3.40 0.11 16.82
N ARG A 34 -3.23 -0.10 18.14
CA ARG A 34 -3.37 -1.42 18.77
C ARG A 34 -4.80 -1.97 18.68
N SER A 35 -5.80 -1.16 18.98
CA SER A 35 -7.20 -1.59 18.92
C SER A 35 -7.63 -1.96 17.50
N SER A 36 -7.24 -1.16 16.50
CA SER A 36 -7.51 -1.46 15.10
C SER A 36 -6.77 -2.72 14.65
N LEU A 37 -5.52 -2.92 15.07
CA LEU A 37 -4.78 -4.14 14.76
C LEU A 37 -5.46 -5.38 15.37
N LEU A 38 -5.93 -5.31 16.63
CA LEU A 38 -6.66 -6.40 17.27
C LEU A 38 -7.94 -6.74 16.53
N LEU A 39 -8.73 -5.73 16.15
CA LEU A 39 -9.97 -5.92 15.40
C LEU A 39 -9.71 -6.59 14.04
N VAL A 40 -8.73 -6.09 13.29
CA VAL A 40 -8.38 -6.65 11.98
C VAL A 40 -7.78 -8.05 12.13
N THR A 41 -7.01 -8.32 13.18
CA THR A 41 -6.51 -9.67 13.48
C THR A 41 -7.67 -10.65 13.70
N GLY A 42 -8.70 -10.24 14.45
CA GLY A 42 -9.91 -11.05 14.62
C GLY A 42 -10.61 -11.35 13.29
N LEU A 43 -10.71 -10.36 12.39
CA LEU A 43 -11.27 -10.55 11.06
C LEU A 43 -10.42 -11.47 10.17
N VAL A 44 -9.10 -11.45 10.30
CA VAL A 44 -8.21 -12.37 9.59
C VAL A 44 -8.40 -13.80 10.08
N VAL A 45 -8.44 -14.03 11.39
CA VAL A 45 -8.71 -15.36 11.96
C VAL A 45 -10.05 -15.89 11.45
N LEU A 46 -11.09 -15.04 11.48
CA LEU A 46 -12.40 -15.39 10.93
C LEU A 46 -12.30 -15.73 9.43
N SER A 47 -11.59 -14.90 8.66
CA SER A 47 -11.41 -15.10 7.22
C SER A 47 -10.73 -16.43 6.92
N LEU A 48 -9.66 -16.79 7.64
CA LEU A 48 -8.94 -18.05 7.48
C LEU A 48 -9.78 -19.26 7.87
N VAL A 49 -10.57 -19.18 8.94
CA VAL A 49 -11.44 -20.28 9.39
C VAL A 49 -12.54 -20.58 8.37
N TYR A 50 -13.15 -19.56 7.78
CA TYR A 50 -14.22 -19.74 6.78
C TYR A 50 -13.71 -19.91 5.34
N LEU A 51 -12.40 -19.77 5.09
CA LEU A 51 -11.82 -19.83 3.75
C LEU A 51 -12.07 -21.18 3.04
N PRO A 52 -11.89 -22.36 3.68
CA PRO A 52 -12.14 -23.64 3.01
C PRO A 52 -13.62 -23.85 2.66
N GLY A 53 -14.54 -23.35 3.49
CA GLY A 53 -15.98 -23.39 3.14
C GLY A 53 -16.33 -22.41 2.03
N ARG A 54 -15.60 -21.28 1.93
CA ARG A 54 -15.79 -20.28 0.88
C ARG A 54 -15.23 -20.75 -0.47
N SER A 55 -14.16 -21.55 -0.48
CA SER A 55 -13.57 -22.05 -1.73
C SER A 55 -14.51 -22.98 -2.50
N GLU A 56 -15.46 -23.63 -1.82
CA GLU A 56 -16.51 -24.45 -2.44
C GLU A 56 -17.72 -23.66 -2.95
N ASP A 57 -17.88 -22.39 -2.52
CA ASP A 57 -19.03 -21.54 -2.85
C ASP A 57 -18.89 -20.92 -4.26
N ARG A 58 -19.41 -21.64 -5.27
CA ARG A 58 -19.44 -21.22 -6.68
C ARG A 58 -20.61 -20.28 -7.00
N THR A 59 -20.82 -19.25 -6.19
CA THR A 59 -21.84 -18.22 -6.44
C THR A 59 -21.19 -16.85 -6.63
N ALA A 60 -21.86 -15.93 -7.33
CA ALA A 60 -21.37 -14.56 -7.49
C ALA A 60 -21.12 -13.85 -6.14
N ALA A 61 -21.96 -14.14 -5.13
CA ALA A 61 -21.75 -13.69 -3.75
C ALA A 61 -20.50 -14.33 -3.12
N GLY A 62 -20.27 -15.62 -3.35
CA GLY A 62 -19.05 -16.32 -2.96
C GLY A 62 -17.79 -15.66 -3.52
N ALA A 63 -17.80 -15.21 -4.78
CA ALA A 63 -16.68 -14.48 -5.37
C ALA A 63 -16.41 -13.13 -4.68
N LEU A 64 -17.46 -12.35 -4.38
CA LEU A 64 -17.34 -11.08 -3.65
C LEU A 64 -16.80 -11.27 -2.23
N LEU A 65 -17.31 -12.29 -1.53
CA LEU A 65 -16.89 -12.61 -0.16
C LEU A 65 -15.45 -13.15 -0.13
N GLY A 66 -15.07 -13.98 -1.10
CA GLY A 66 -13.68 -14.44 -1.27
C GLY A 66 -12.72 -13.28 -1.55
N PHE A 67 -13.11 -12.33 -2.41
CA PHE A 67 -12.35 -11.10 -2.65
C PHE A 67 -12.19 -10.28 -1.35
N GLY A 68 -13.28 -10.09 -0.60
CA GLY A 68 -13.25 -9.41 0.69
C GLY A 68 -12.33 -10.07 1.72
N GLN A 69 -12.35 -11.42 1.81
CA GLN A 69 -11.42 -12.17 2.67
C GLN A 69 -9.96 -11.92 2.26
N GLY A 70 -9.66 -12.00 0.97
CA GLY A 70 -8.31 -11.72 0.45
C GLY A 70 -7.84 -10.31 0.79
N LEU A 71 -8.72 -9.31 0.67
CA LEU A 71 -8.43 -7.92 1.05
C LEU A 71 -8.20 -7.74 2.54
N VAL A 72 -9.01 -8.36 3.40
CA VAL A 72 -8.85 -8.27 4.87
C VAL A 72 -7.51 -8.87 5.30
N ILE A 73 -7.16 -10.03 4.74
CA ILE A 73 -5.87 -10.69 4.99
C ILE A 73 -4.72 -9.79 4.53
N TRP A 74 -4.84 -9.20 3.35
CA TRP A 74 -3.82 -8.28 2.84
C TRP A 74 -3.70 -6.99 3.67
N ALA A 75 -4.82 -6.40 4.06
CA ALA A 75 -4.86 -5.19 4.88
C ALA A 75 -4.17 -5.40 6.23
N TRP A 76 -4.35 -6.57 6.85
CA TRP A 76 -3.63 -6.93 8.07
C TRP A 76 -2.12 -7.00 7.86
N LEU A 77 -1.66 -7.65 6.78
CA LEU A 77 -0.23 -7.67 6.42
C LEU A 77 0.29 -6.25 6.24
N GLU A 78 -0.42 -5.37 5.54
CA GLU A 78 0.02 -3.99 5.35
C GLU A 78 0.05 -3.21 6.66
N MET A 79 -0.96 -3.36 7.52
CA MET A 79 -1.01 -2.70 8.82
C MET A 79 0.13 -3.14 9.74
N THR A 80 0.43 -4.44 9.81
CA THR A 80 1.54 -4.95 10.64
C THR A 80 2.90 -4.42 10.21
N TYR A 81 3.09 -4.21 8.90
CA TYR A 81 4.29 -3.58 8.33
C TYR A 81 4.38 -2.10 8.71
N LEU A 82 3.33 -1.33 8.43
CA LEU A 82 3.31 0.12 8.64
C LEU A 82 3.41 0.50 10.13
N MET A 83 2.78 -0.27 11.00
CA MET A 83 2.85 -0.10 12.45
C MET A 83 4.19 -0.54 13.06
N GLY A 84 5.11 -1.10 12.28
CA GLY A 84 6.42 -1.50 12.77
C GLY A 84 6.42 -2.79 13.60
N VAL A 85 5.31 -3.55 13.59
CA VAL A 85 5.15 -4.79 14.38
C VAL A 85 5.95 -5.93 13.74
N ILE A 86 5.75 -6.12 12.43
CA ILE A 86 6.48 -7.12 11.64
C ILE A 86 7.32 -6.36 10.61
N THR A 87 8.51 -5.95 11.03
CA THR A 87 9.52 -5.29 10.16
C THR A 87 10.81 -6.07 10.17
N GLY A 88 11.68 -5.88 9.19
CA GLY A 88 12.95 -6.58 9.13
C GLY A 88 13.93 -6.20 10.26
N PRO A 89 15.01 -6.99 10.43
CA PRO A 89 16.02 -6.80 11.48
C PRO A 89 16.78 -5.47 11.40
N ARG A 90 16.77 -4.81 10.23
CA ARG A 90 17.54 -3.58 10.01
C ARG A 90 16.62 -2.34 9.97
N LYS A 91 16.79 -1.46 10.95
CA LYS A 91 16.09 -0.16 11.06
C LYS A 91 17.02 1.04 10.87
N THR A 92 18.12 0.84 10.14
CA THR A 92 19.17 1.84 9.96
C THR A 92 19.28 2.27 8.50
N ALA A 93 19.65 3.54 8.29
CA ALA A 93 19.89 4.11 6.97
C ALA A 93 20.97 3.34 6.18
N CYS A 94 20.91 3.44 4.85
CA CYS A 94 21.87 2.80 3.98
C CYS A 94 23.27 3.41 4.20
N PRO A 95 24.32 2.59 4.40
CA PRO A 95 25.69 3.10 4.51
C PRO A 95 26.09 3.82 3.21
N GLU A 96 26.78 4.96 3.35
CA GLU A 96 27.34 5.69 2.21
C GLU A 96 28.37 4.83 1.47
N GLY A 97 28.32 4.83 0.13
CA GLY A 97 29.23 4.05 -0.71
C GLY A 97 28.88 2.56 -0.91
N ALA A 98 27.73 2.08 -0.41
CA ALA A 98 27.30 0.70 -0.68
C ALA A 98 26.99 0.48 -2.17
N GLY A 99 27.61 -0.52 -2.79
CA GLY A 99 27.29 -0.93 -4.16
C GLY A 99 25.85 -1.43 -4.32
N THR A 100 25.31 -1.39 -5.53
CA THR A 100 23.88 -1.65 -5.84
C THR A 100 23.37 -2.98 -5.24
N ALA A 101 24.10 -4.08 -5.41
CA ALA A 101 23.72 -5.39 -4.85
C ALA A 101 23.70 -5.39 -3.31
N ARG A 102 24.63 -4.68 -2.68
CA ARG A 102 24.67 -4.54 -1.22
C ARG A 102 23.51 -3.67 -0.74
N ARG A 103 23.17 -2.57 -1.44
CA ARG A 103 21.99 -1.75 -1.15
C ARG A 103 20.70 -2.55 -1.26
N PHE A 104 20.58 -3.42 -2.27
CA PHE A 104 19.44 -4.32 -2.44
C PHE A 104 19.27 -5.23 -1.22
N TRP A 105 20.35 -5.92 -0.85
CA TRP A 105 20.33 -6.85 0.27
C TRP A 105 20.00 -6.14 1.59
N LEU A 106 20.60 -4.96 1.82
CA LEU A 106 20.34 -4.17 3.00
C LEU A 106 18.91 -3.60 3.03
N GLY A 107 18.35 -3.22 1.88
CA GLY A 107 16.96 -2.83 1.73
C GLY A 107 16.00 -3.98 1.96
N LEU A 108 16.33 -5.19 1.49
CA LEU A 108 15.53 -6.39 1.77
C LEU A 108 15.53 -6.70 3.27
N GLN A 109 16.67 -6.54 3.95
CA GLN A 109 16.77 -6.71 5.41
C GLN A 109 15.91 -5.74 6.23
N THR A 110 15.43 -4.63 5.66
CA THR A 110 14.51 -3.73 6.38
C THR A 110 13.08 -4.26 6.41
N SER A 111 12.73 -5.18 5.50
CA SER A 111 11.39 -5.76 5.37
C SER A 111 11.37 -7.30 5.40
N LEU A 112 12.48 -7.96 5.70
CA LEU A 112 12.62 -9.42 5.59
C LEU A 112 11.55 -10.22 6.35
N TYR A 113 11.33 -9.95 7.63
CA TYR A 113 10.31 -10.67 8.42
C TYR A 113 8.90 -10.45 7.89
N HIS A 114 8.65 -9.26 7.35
CA HIS A 114 7.40 -8.96 6.69
C HIS A 114 7.21 -9.80 5.43
N GLU A 115 8.23 -9.88 4.57
CA GLU A 115 8.18 -10.69 3.36
C GLU A 115 7.97 -12.17 3.65
N VAL A 116 8.65 -12.71 4.67
CA VAL A 116 8.44 -14.10 5.11
C VAL A 116 6.99 -14.29 5.58
N SER A 117 6.43 -13.32 6.31
CA SER A 117 5.05 -13.37 6.79
C SER A 117 4.04 -13.28 5.65
N VAL A 118 4.31 -12.45 4.63
CA VAL A 118 3.49 -12.36 3.42
C VAL A 118 3.52 -13.69 2.67
N ILE A 119 4.69 -14.28 2.42
CA ILE A 119 4.81 -15.57 1.73
C ILE A 119 4.10 -16.67 2.50
N ALA A 120 4.28 -16.72 3.83
CA ALA A 120 3.62 -17.70 4.67
C ALA A 120 2.09 -17.54 4.65
N MET A 121 1.58 -16.30 4.73
CA MET A 121 0.15 -16.03 4.73
C MET A 121 -0.48 -16.29 3.35
N VAL A 122 0.15 -15.86 2.27
CA VAL A 122 -0.31 -16.14 0.89
C VAL A 122 -0.29 -17.65 0.65
N GLY A 123 0.78 -18.35 1.04
CA GLY A 123 0.87 -19.80 0.96
C GLY A 123 -0.23 -20.50 1.75
N LEU A 124 -0.51 -20.05 2.97
CA LEU A 124 -1.61 -20.55 3.79
C LEU A 124 -2.97 -20.35 3.11
N VAL A 125 -3.23 -19.18 2.52
CA VAL A 125 -4.48 -18.91 1.79
C VAL A 125 -4.63 -19.84 0.59
N VAL A 126 -3.57 -20.06 -0.18
CA VAL A 126 -3.61 -20.99 -1.33
C VAL A 126 -3.87 -22.42 -0.86
N LEU A 127 -3.20 -22.86 0.21
CA LEU A 127 -3.39 -24.21 0.76
C LEU A 127 -4.81 -24.41 1.32
N LEU A 128 -5.36 -23.40 2.00
CA LEU A 128 -6.71 -23.45 2.57
C LEU A 128 -7.81 -23.31 1.50
N ALA A 129 -7.55 -22.57 0.42
CA ALA A 129 -8.43 -22.54 -0.74
C ALA A 129 -8.47 -23.91 -1.44
N GLY A 130 -7.35 -24.63 -1.43
CA GLY A 130 -7.22 -25.96 -2.02
C GLY A 130 -7.50 -25.95 -3.52
N ASP A 131 -8.11 -27.00 -4.03
CA ASP A 131 -8.56 -27.10 -5.43
C ASP A 131 -10.02 -26.64 -5.61
N GLY A 132 -10.55 -25.89 -4.64
CA GLY A 132 -11.94 -25.42 -4.67
C GLY A 132 -12.24 -24.52 -5.88
N PRO A 133 -13.49 -24.51 -6.39
CA PRO A 133 -13.88 -23.70 -7.55
C PRO A 133 -13.70 -22.18 -7.35
N ASN A 134 -13.73 -21.70 -6.10
CA ASN A 134 -13.60 -20.30 -5.75
C ASN A 134 -12.19 -19.94 -5.25
N GLN A 135 -11.34 -19.60 -6.20
CA GLN A 135 -9.96 -19.17 -5.99
C GLN A 135 -9.80 -17.65 -5.84
N VAL A 136 -10.89 -16.89 -5.67
CA VAL A 136 -10.83 -15.42 -5.72
C VAL A 136 -10.00 -14.85 -4.58
N ALA A 137 -10.10 -15.41 -3.37
CA ALA A 137 -9.28 -14.99 -2.23
C ALA A 137 -7.78 -15.17 -2.50
N ALA A 138 -7.39 -16.36 -2.99
CA ALA A 138 -6.02 -16.67 -3.36
C ALA A 138 -5.52 -15.76 -4.50
N ALA A 139 -6.30 -15.60 -5.56
CA ALA A 139 -5.98 -14.74 -6.70
C ALA A 139 -5.79 -13.27 -6.27
N THR A 140 -6.61 -12.78 -5.33
CA THR A 140 -6.50 -11.43 -4.76
C THR A 140 -5.18 -11.26 -4.01
N CYS A 141 -4.87 -12.18 -3.09
CA CYS A 141 -3.65 -12.13 -2.30
C CYS A 141 -2.39 -12.25 -3.18
N ILE A 142 -2.40 -13.17 -4.16
CA ILE A 142 -1.27 -13.35 -5.10
C ILE A 142 -1.08 -12.11 -5.97
N SER A 143 -2.17 -11.54 -6.50
CA SER A 143 -2.10 -10.33 -7.33
C SER A 143 -1.49 -9.16 -6.56
N LEU A 144 -1.93 -8.94 -5.33
CA LEU A 144 -1.39 -7.89 -4.46
C LEU A 144 0.07 -8.16 -4.08
N TRP A 145 0.42 -9.41 -3.79
CA TRP A 145 1.79 -9.82 -3.50
C TRP A 145 2.74 -9.55 -4.66
N LEU A 146 2.39 -10.01 -5.86
CA LEU A 146 3.20 -9.80 -7.07
C LEU A 146 3.32 -8.32 -7.42
N MET A 147 2.22 -7.57 -7.34
CA MET A 147 2.23 -6.13 -7.63
C MET A 147 3.05 -5.35 -6.60
N ARG A 148 3.01 -5.74 -5.32
CA ARG A 148 3.87 -5.13 -4.30
C ARG A 148 5.35 -5.42 -4.53
N TRP A 149 5.70 -6.64 -4.91
CA TRP A 149 7.07 -6.99 -5.30
C TRP A 149 7.52 -6.20 -6.52
N SER A 150 6.66 -6.09 -7.52
CA SER A 150 6.90 -5.26 -8.70
C SER A 150 7.17 -3.80 -8.33
N ALA A 151 6.34 -3.21 -7.46
CA ALA A 151 6.54 -1.85 -6.98
C ALA A 151 7.88 -1.70 -6.23
N LYS A 152 8.22 -2.63 -5.33
CA LYS A 152 9.51 -2.62 -4.61
C LYS A 152 10.72 -2.70 -5.53
N LEU A 153 10.67 -3.60 -6.53
CA LEU A 153 11.75 -3.73 -7.51
C LEU A 153 11.88 -2.49 -8.38
N ASN A 154 10.75 -1.89 -8.78
CA ASN A 154 10.75 -0.63 -9.51
C ASN A 154 11.34 0.51 -8.67
N LEU A 155 10.95 0.64 -7.40
CA LEU A 155 11.54 1.61 -6.46
C LEU A 155 13.05 1.42 -6.29
N PHE A 156 13.49 0.16 -6.18
CA PHE A 156 14.90 -0.16 -6.00
C PHE A 156 15.76 0.17 -7.23
N LEU A 157 15.31 -0.21 -8.43
CA LEU A 157 16.02 0.06 -9.68
C LEU A 157 15.94 1.53 -10.08
N GLY A 158 14.89 2.19 -9.61
CA GLY A 158 14.75 3.62 -9.52
C GLY A 158 13.54 4.13 -10.30
N VAL A 159 12.82 5.05 -9.67
CA VAL A 159 11.64 5.71 -10.24
C VAL A 159 11.79 7.22 -10.21
N ARG A 160 10.98 7.88 -11.04
CA ARG A 160 11.04 9.31 -11.28
C ARG A 160 10.28 10.11 -10.23
N ASN A 161 9.19 9.55 -9.71
CA ASN A 161 8.35 10.19 -8.69
C ASN A 161 8.27 9.31 -7.44
N TYR A 162 8.71 9.84 -6.30
CA TYR A 162 8.63 9.18 -4.99
C TYR A 162 8.14 10.21 -3.98
N ASN A 163 6.92 10.04 -3.46
CA ASN A 163 6.35 10.89 -2.43
C ASN A 163 6.87 10.44 -1.06
N SER A 164 8.03 10.98 -0.65
CA SER A 164 8.63 10.75 0.68
C SER A 164 7.70 11.10 1.84
N ASP A 165 6.74 12.01 1.62
CA ASP A 165 5.83 12.54 2.64
C ASP A 165 4.76 11.54 3.10
N TRP A 166 4.60 10.42 2.40
CA TRP A 166 3.63 9.39 2.76
C TRP A 166 4.13 8.43 3.84
N PHE A 167 5.45 8.32 4.02
CA PHE A 167 6.02 7.41 4.99
C PHE A 167 5.94 8.00 6.40
N PRO A 168 5.51 7.20 7.41
CA PRO A 168 5.67 7.56 8.81
C PRO A 168 7.11 7.97 9.13
N ALA A 169 7.30 8.88 10.10
CA ALA A 169 8.63 9.34 10.51
C ALA A 169 9.61 8.19 10.82
N HIS A 170 9.13 7.07 11.37
CA HIS A 170 9.95 5.90 11.66
C HIS A 170 10.40 5.09 10.44
N LEU A 171 9.79 5.28 9.26
CA LEU A 171 10.15 4.59 8.00
C LEU A 171 10.89 5.50 7.01
N GLN A 172 11.13 6.77 7.35
CA GLN A 172 11.82 7.72 6.46
C GLN A 172 13.25 7.27 6.09
N TYR A 173 13.90 6.44 6.91
CA TYR A 173 15.21 5.86 6.59
C TYR A 173 15.19 5.00 5.31
N LEU A 174 14.03 4.49 4.88
CA LEU A 174 13.87 3.75 3.63
C LEU A 174 14.17 4.60 2.40
N ASP A 175 14.01 5.93 2.48
CA ASP A 175 14.33 6.86 1.40
C ASP A 175 15.81 6.78 0.99
N SER A 176 16.71 6.48 1.94
CA SER A 176 18.15 6.28 1.66
C SER A 176 18.46 5.05 0.78
N TYR A 177 17.53 4.09 0.70
CA TYR A 177 17.68 2.89 -0.13
C TYR A 177 17.09 3.07 -1.53
N THR A 178 16.19 4.03 -1.72
CA THR A 178 15.56 4.32 -3.01
C THR A 178 16.52 5.11 -3.90
N ARG A 179 16.57 4.77 -5.20
CA ARG A 179 17.34 5.53 -6.19
C ARG A 179 16.38 6.34 -7.04
N ARG A 180 16.62 7.64 -7.21
CA ARG A 180 15.90 8.44 -8.21
C ARG A 180 16.51 8.16 -9.59
N ALA A 181 15.74 7.57 -10.50
CA ALA A 181 16.16 7.28 -11.86
C ALA A 181 15.03 7.58 -12.84
N SER A 182 15.37 7.99 -14.07
CA SER A 182 14.40 8.47 -15.06
C SER A 182 13.57 7.35 -15.70
N MET A 183 14.11 6.12 -15.79
CA MET A 183 13.42 4.97 -16.35
C MET A 183 14.11 3.65 -15.95
N ASN A 184 13.31 2.63 -15.65
CA ASN A 184 13.77 1.25 -15.42
C ASN A 184 13.06 0.30 -16.40
N LEU A 185 13.76 -0.69 -16.95
CA LEU A 185 13.19 -1.68 -17.89
C LEU A 185 12.16 -2.61 -17.25
N LEU A 186 12.16 -2.78 -15.92
CA LEU A 186 11.09 -3.55 -15.25
C LEU A 186 9.75 -2.82 -15.22
N PHE A 187 9.74 -1.49 -15.36
CA PHE A 187 8.51 -0.71 -15.37
C PHE A 187 7.60 -1.07 -16.55
N PRO A 188 8.04 -0.96 -17.83
CA PRO A 188 7.19 -1.35 -18.95
C PRO A 188 6.83 -2.84 -18.90
N LEU A 189 7.75 -3.71 -18.47
CA LEU A 189 7.48 -5.14 -18.35
C LEU A 189 6.34 -5.44 -17.36
N SER A 190 6.43 -4.89 -16.14
CA SER A 190 5.40 -5.09 -15.10
C SER A 190 4.04 -4.52 -15.49
N VAL A 191 4.02 -3.30 -16.06
CA VAL A 191 2.79 -2.67 -16.55
C VAL A 191 2.20 -3.48 -17.70
N THR A 192 3.00 -3.95 -18.66
CA THR A 192 2.52 -4.76 -19.78
C THR A 192 1.95 -6.09 -19.30
N ILE A 193 2.64 -6.82 -18.42
CA ILE A 193 2.16 -8.11 -17.89
C ILE A 193 0.88 -7.90 -17.06
N GLY A 194 0.85 -6.89 -16.19
CA GLY A 194 -0.32 -6.56 -15.39
C GLY A 194 -1.53 -6.19 -16.25
N THR A 195 -1.32 -5.34 -17.26
CA THR A 195 -2.36 -4.93 -18.20
C THR A 195 -2.85 -6.10 -19.06
N ALA A 196 -1.94 -6.92 -19.58
CA ALA A 196 -2.30 -8.09 -20.38
C ALA A 196 -3.13 -9.08 -19.55
N THR A 197 -2.73 -9.34 -18.31
CA THR A 197 -3.47 -10.23 -17.40
C THR A 197 -4.86 -9.67 -17.10
N ALA A 198 -4.97 -8.37 -16.79
CA ALA A 198 -6.25 -7.72 -16.57
C ALA A 198 -7.16 -7.78 -17.81
N VAL A 199 -6.62 -7.51 -19.01
CA VAL A 199 -7.38 -7.58 -20.27
C VAL A 199 -7.85 -9.00 -20.56
N VAL A 200 -7.01 -10.02 -20.32
CA VAL A 200 -7.41 -11.43 -20.49
C VAL A 200 -8.55 -11.80 -19.53
N LEU A 201 -8.45 -11.42 -18.25
CA LEU A 201 -9.51 -11.68 -17.27
C LEU A 201 -10.80 -10.94 -17.64
N LEU A 202 -10.71 -9.69 -18.07
CA LEU A 202 -11.85 -8.92 -18.55
C LEU A 202 -12.50 -9.58 -19.77
N ALA A 203 -11.71 -10.04 -20.74
CA ALA A 203 -12.20 -10.74 -21.92
C ALA A 203 -12.90 -12.05 -21.54
N GLN A 204 -12.34 -12.83 -20.61
CA GLN A 204 -12.97 -14.04 -20.09
C GLN A 204 -14.30 -13.73 -19.37
N ALA A 205 -14.35 -12.64 -18.59
CA ALA A 205 -15.57 -12.20 -17.93
C ALA A 205 -16.68 -11.79 -18.91
N MET A 206 -16.31 -11.18 -20.04
CA MET A 206 -17.25 -10.82 -21.10
C MET A 206 -17.72 -12.02 -21.92
N ALA A 207 -16.85 -13.02 -22.11
CA ALA A 207 -17.17 -14.22 -22.89
C ALA A 207 -18.01 -15.26 -22.11
N THR A 208 -17.97 -15.25 -20.78
CA THR A 208 -18.67 -16.24 -19.96
C THR A 208 -20.13 -15.89 -19.68
N VAL A 209 -20.97 -16.93 -19.68
CA VAL A 209 -22.36 -16.86 -19.20
C VAL A 209 -22.51 -17.24 -17.73
N ASP A 210 -21.46 -17.83 -17.12
CA ASP A 210 -21.46 -18.20 -15.70
C ASP A 210 -21.30 -16.94 -14.83
N PRO A 211 -22.32 -16.60 -14.00
CA PRO A 211 -22.28 -15.42 -13.14
C PRO A 211 -21.10 -15.43 -12.15
N PHE A 212 -20.74 -16.60 -11.63
CA PHE A 212 -19.63 -16.72 -10.68
C PHE A 212 -18.30 -16.38 -11.36
N LEU A 213 -17.99 -17.02 -12.49
CA LEU A 213 -16.75 -16.76 -13.24
C LEU A 213 -16.67 -15.30 -13.71
N ARG A 214 -17.80 -14.72 -14.10
CA ARG A 214 -17.89 -13.30 -14.45
C ARG A 214 -17.48 -12.42 -13.28
N SER A 215 -18.09 -12.59 -12.11
CA SER A 215 -17.78 -11.79 -10.92
C SER A 215 -16.33 -11.98 -10.46
N ALA A 216 -15.85 -13.22 -10.40
CA ALA A 216 -14.48 -13.56 -10.02
C ALA A 216 -13.45 -12.85 -10.90
N ASN A 217 -13.59 -12.97 -12.22
CA ASN A 217 -12.67 -12.38 -13.18
C ASN A 217 -12.74 -10.85 -13.19
N LEU A 218 -13.93 -10.25 -13.04
CA LEU A 218 -14.07 -8.80 -12.96
C LEU A 218 -13.41 -8.21 -11.72
N LEU A 219 -13.55 -8.85 -10.57
CA LEU A 219 -12.94 -8.39 -9.31
C LEU A 219 -11.41 -8.40 -9.41
N VAL A 220 -10.83 -9.52 -9.86
CA VAL A 220 -9.36 -9.65 -10.01
C VAL A 220 -8.85 -8.74 -11.13
N SER A 221 -9.57 -8.62 -12.25
CA SER A 221 -9.22 -7.70 -13.33
C SER A 221 -9.18 -6.25 -12.84
N ALA A 222 -10.22 -5.79 -12.14
CA ALA A 222 -10.29 -4.42 -11.65
C ALA A 222 -9.19 -4.14 -10.60
N LEU A 223 -8.88 -5.12 -9.74
CA LEU A 223 -7.76 -5.03 -8.79
C LEU A 223 -6.42 -4.85 -9.51
N LEU A 224 -6.14 -5.68 -10.52
CA LEU A 224 -4.93 -5.57 -11.32
C LEU A 224 -4.86 -4.24 -12.09
N SER A 225 -5.99 -3.75 -12.62
CA SER A 225 -6.05 -2.45 -13.27
C SER A 225 -5.68 -1.31 -12.30
N LEU A 226 -6.17 -1.33 -11.07
CA LEU A 226 -5.78 -0.36 -10.04
C LEU A 226 -4.30 -0.50 -9.67
N ALA A 227 -3.78 -1.72 -9.53
CA ALA A 227 -2.37 -1.92 -9.24
C ALA A 227 -1.46 -1.43 -10.37
N VAL A 228 -1.88 -1.58 -11.64
CA VAL A 228 -1.18 -1.01 -12.79
C VAL A 228 -1.24 0.52 -12.77
N LEU A 229 -2.39 1.11 -12.42
CA LEU A 229 -2.50 2.57 -12.25
C LEU A 229 -1.57 3.08 -11.15
N GLU A 230 -1.42 2.36 -10.05
CA GLU A 230 -0.46 2.68 -8.99
C GLU A 230 0.99 2.64 -9.50
N HIS A 231 1.33 1.72 -10.41
CA HIS A 231 2.64 1.75 -11.05
C HIS A 231 2.83 3.01 -11.90
N TRP A 232 1.80 3.43 -12.65
CA TRP A 232 1.85 4.70 -13.40
C TRP A 232 2.09 5.91 -12.49
N PHE A 233 1.54 5.91 -11.28
CA PHE A 233 1.78 6.95 -10.25
C PHE A 233 3.25 7.03 -9.81
N LEU A 234 3.97 5.89 -9.77
CA LEU A 234 5.42 5.89 -9.49
C LEU A 234 6.25 6.55 -10.60
N MET A 235 5.75 6.58 -11.83
CA MET A 235 6.47 7.16 -12.97
C MET A 235 6.07 8.62 -13.23
N TYR A 236 4.79 8.95 -13.05
CA TYR A 236 4.25 10.26 -13.37
C TYR A 236 3.65 10.93 -12.12
N PRO A 237 4.10 12.15 -11.76
CA PRO A 237 3.56 12.87 -10.61
C PRO A 237 2.16 13.39 -10.92
N PHE A 238 1.14 12.56 -10.69
CA PHE A 238 -0.26 12.95 -10.88
C PHE A 238 -0.83 13.86 -9.78
N GLY A 239 0.03 14.44 -8.93
CA GLY A 239 -0.42 15.29 -7.83
C GLY A 239 -1.29 14.51 -6.83
N GLU A 240 -0.99 13.24 -6.57
CA GLU A 240 -1.73 12.37 -5.63
C GLU A 240 -1.87 13.01 -4.24
N SER A 241 -0.90 13.84 -3.83
CA SER A 241 -1.00 14.66 -2.62
C SER A 241 -2.31 15.45 -2.58
N VAL A 242 -2.82 15.94 -3.71
CA VAL A 242 -4.08 16.68 -3.86
C VAL A 242 -5.30 15.84 -3.48
N LEU A 243 -5.34 14.57 -3.91
CA LEU A 243 -6.45 13.64 -3.61
C LEU A 243 -6.52 13.30 -2.12
N TRP A 244 -5.36 13.27 -1.47
CA TRP A 244 -5.22 12.87 -0.07
C TRP A 244 -4.90 14.03 0.87
N ARG A 245 -5.02 15.30 0.42
CA ARG A 245 -4.75 16.48 1.26
C ARG A 245 -5.52 16.45 2.58
N TRP A 246 -6.78 16.03 2.57
CA TRP A 246 -7.59 15.89 3.78
C TRP A 246 -7.02 14.85 4.76
N ALA A 247 -6.34 13.82 4.25
CA ALA A 247 -5.66 12.77 5.01
C ALA A 247 -4.15 13.06 5.20
N LEU A 248 -3.61 14.16 4.65
CA LEU A 248 -2.21 14.59 4.74
C LEU A 248 -2.05 15.97 5.42
N SER A 249 -3.13 16.71 5.67
CA SER A 249 -3.09 18.01 6.38
C SER A 249 -2.39 17.87 7.74
N PRO A 250 -1.37 18.69 8.04
CA PRO A 250 -0.73 18.67 9.34
C PRO A 250 -1.77 18.93 10.43
N ALA A 251 -1.80 18.09 11.45
CA ALA A 251 -2.39 18.51 12.71
C ALA A 251 -1.53 19.69 13.21
N SER A 252 -2.18 20.85 13.37
CA SER A 252 -1.69 22.05 14.04
C SER A 252 -0.41 22.69 13.50
N GLU A 253 -0.58 23.60 12.53
CA GLU A 253 0.08 24.91 12.64
C GLU A 253 -0.61 25.66 13.79
N THR A 254 -0.14 25.42 15.01
CA THR A 254 -0.48 26.27 16.16
C THR A 254 0.80 26.44 16.95
N ASP A 255 1.14 27.72 17.16
CA ASP A 255 2.30 28.24 17.89
C ASP A 255 3.67 28.19 17.20
N GLN A 256 3.89 29.08 16.22
CA GLN A 256 5.14 29.86 16.15
C GLN A 256 5.10 31.03 15.13
N HIS A 257 4.15 31.96 15.25
CA HIS A 257 4.42 33.33 14.79
C HIS A 257 3.51 34.38 15.46
N LYS A 258 3.93 34.85 16.63
CA LYS A 258 3.52 36.17 17.12
C LYS A 258 4.79 37.01 17.25
N PRO A 259 5.12 37.88 16.30
CA PRO A 259 6.13 38.91 16.56
C PRO A 259 5.50 39.88 17.57
N SER A 260 6.03 39.88 18.78
CA SER A 260 5.69 40.88 19.80
C SER A 260 6.22 42.23 19.34
N THR A 261 5.38 43.00 18.68
CA THR A 261 5.53 44.45 18.57
C THR A 261 5.43 45.06 19.96
N ALA A 262 6.57 45.47 20.52
CA ALA A 262 6.61 46.46 21.59
C ALA A 262 7.55 47.58 21.13
N VAL A 263 6.98 48.54 20.41
CA VAL A 263 7.50 49.90 20.35
C VAL A 263 7.11 50.54 21.68
N ASN A 264 8.08 51.06 22.43
CA ASN A 264 7.91 52.33 23.10
C ASN A 264 9.25 53.03 23.29
N ASP A 265 9.14 54.32 23.05
CA ASP A 265 10.11 55.32 22.69
C ASP A 265 10.64 56.09 23.93
N VAL A 266 11.68 56.89 23.70
CA VAL A 266 12.17 58.05 24.46
C VAL A 266 13.01 57.78 25.73
N SER A 267 14.32 58.06 25.65
CA SER A 267 14.91 59.33 26.15
C SER A 267 16.43 59.22 26.40
N GLY A 268 17.21 60.21 25.93
CA GLY A 268 18.45 60.64 26.60
C GLY A 268 19.80 60.33 25.96
N MET A 269 20.16 61.12 24.94
CA MET A 269 21.47 61.74 24.56
C MET A 269 22.87 61.13 24.89
N PRO A 270 23.91 61.49 24.11
CA PRO A 270 25.14 60.72 23.86
C PRO A 270 26.39 61.27 24.57
N LEU A 271 27.44 60.45 24.75
CA LEU A 271 28.84 60.94 24.86
C LEU A 271 29.88 59.91 24.36
N THR A 272 30.41 60.20 23.18
CA THR A 272 31.84 60.26 22.79
C THR A 272 32.93 59.35 23.41
N LYS A 273 33.70 58.75 22.47
CA LYS A 273 35.18 58.71 22.33
C LYS A 273 36.03 57.66 23.09
N HIS A 274 36.83 56.96 22.26
CA HIS A 274 38.23 56.53 22.39
C HIS A 274 38.71 55.85 23.70
N SER A 275 39.12 54.59 23.59
CA SER A 275 40.53 54.19 23.35
C SER A 275 40.60 52.74 22.91
#